data_AF-A0A1F5DKZ1-F1
#
_entry.id   AF-A0A1F5DKZ1-F1
#
_cell.length_a   1.000
_cell.length_b   1.000
_cell.length_c   1.000
_cell.angle_alpha   90.00
_cell.angle_beta   90.00
_cell.angle_gamma   90.00
#
_symmetry.space_group_name_H-M   'P 1'
#
loop_
_entity.id
_entity.type
_entity.pdbx_description
1 polymer ?
#
loop_
_entity_poly.entity_id
_entity_poly.type
_entity_poly.pdbx_seq_one_letter_code
_entity_poly.pdbx_strand_id
1 'polypeptide(L)'
;MKYQIVSAKQGAKLDVAPRLKFPEDFHGSTQVDHLVKFGPAFAGLIGKHDESLPKTGVMILEHHFDAAKKLMDQINDLAQQIIANQTKYDDIGFCREYFDLAKAGYRMLDKYEPVGIPTSLERAGLVTTRLALGLDQDVIVDNEVAVVTKRTHLIGEPETNLSVTVQWRDREKLKTIDGQKILLSDFVNPASGASGLAFVVAAKELGFKPKAVNHRSISLTRQGVSFVRKALLEMGIESTFYSVGECRELNSMYYLIGDRAVADAGHALRHFLPEWYKI
;
A
#
# COMPACT_ATOMS: atom_id res chain seq x y z
N MET A 1 -0.46 -3.72 -18.95
CA MET A 1 -1.69 -3.99 -18.17
C MET A 1 -2.78 -3.11 -18.74
N LYS A 2 -3.96 -3.66 -19.09
CA LYS A 2 -5.11 -2.85 -19.51
C LYS A 2 -5.80 -2.29 -18.27
N TYR A 3 -6.16 -1.01 -18.30
CA TYR A 3 -6.93 -0.34 -17.26
C TYR A 3 -7.81 0.74 -17.92
N GLN A 4 -8.85 1.18 -17.19
CA GLN A 4 -9.65 2.34 -17.54
C GLN A 4 -9.52 3.36 -16.40
N ILE A 5 -9.32 4.63 -16.73
CA ILE A 5 -9.35 5.73 -15.77
C ILE A 5 -10.55 6.63 -16.04
N VAL A 6 -11.30 6.94 -14.99
CA VAL A 6 -12.35 7.95 -15.01
C VAL A 6 -11.88 9.10 -14.14
N SER A 7 -11.60 10.24 -14.76
CA SER A 7 -11.08 11.43 -14.09
C SER A 7 -12.18 12.46 -13.86
N ALA A 8 -12.10 13.19 -12.75
CA ALA A 8 -12.88 14.40 -12.56
C ALA A 8 -12.52 15.45 -13.61
N LYS A 9 -13.46 16.34 -13.94
CA LYS A 9 -13.14 17.55 -14.72
C LYS A 9 -12.19 18.44 -13.93
N GLN A 10 -11.39 19.25 -14.62
CA GLN A 10 -10.48 20.19 -13.99
C GLN A 10 -11.23 21.10 -13.00
N GLY A 11 -10.73 21.19 -11.76
CA GLY A 11 -11.35 21.98 -10.68
C GLY A 11 -12.55 21.32 -9.99
N ALA A 12 -12.95 20.11 -10.40
CA ALA A 12 -14.05 19.36 -9.79
C ALA A 12 -13.56 18.06 -9.13
N LYS A 13 -14.45 17.42 -8.37
CA LYS A 13 -14.29 16.03 -7.89
C LYS A 13 -15.28 15.12 -8.60
N LEU A 14 -14.88 13.87 -8.76
CA LEU A 14 -15.74 12.78 -9.21
C LEU A 14 -16.45 12.21 -7.99
N ASP A 15 -17.78 12.24 -8.00
CA ASP A 15 -18.59 11.48 -7.04
C ASP A 15 -18.64 10.00 -7.46
N VAL A 16 -18.05 9.14 -6.63
CA VAL A 16 -18.08 7.69 -6.85
C VAL A 16 -19.19 6.98 -6.10
N ALA A 17 -19.91 7.65 -5.17
CA ALA A 17 -20.93 7.00 -4.35
C ALA A 17 -21.97 6.19 -5.16
N PRO A 18 -22.52 6.72 -6.30
CA PRO A 18 -23.49 5.98 -7.10
C PRO A 18 -22.93 4.74 -7.83
N ARG A 19 -21.60 4.55 -7.80
CA ARG A 19 -20.89 3.47 -8.49
C ARG A 19 -20.47 2.35 -7.54
N LEU A 20 -20.49 2.60 -6.23
CA LEU A 20 -20.03 1.65 -5.21
C LEU A 20 -21.01 0.50 -5.07
N LYS A 21 -20.52 -0.74 -5.07
CA LYS A 21 -21.33 -1.92 -4.77
C LYS A 21 -21.77 -1.95 -3.30
N PHE A 22 -20.89 -1.51 -2.40
CA PHE A 22 -21.09 -1.48 -0.95
C PHE A 22 -20.76 -0.08 -0.42
N PRO A 23 -21.66 0.90 -0.59
CA PRO A 23 -21.39 2.29 -0.19
C PRO A 23 -21.22 2.45 1.33
N GLU A 24 -21.96 1.69 2.14
CA GLU A 24 -21.91 1.75 3.61
C GLU A 24 -20.57 1.26 4.18
N ASP A 25 -19.91 0.33 3.49
CA ASP A 25 -18.61 -0.22 3.88
C ASP A 25 -17.42 0.58 3.30
N PHE A 26 -17.69 1.67 2.57
CA PHE A 26 -16.66 2.48 1.94
C PHE A 26 -16.08 3.52 2.90
N HIS A 27 -15.00 3.14 3.58
CA HIS A 27 -14.30 4.02 4.51
C HIS A 27 -13.27 4.93 3.80
N GLY A 28 -13.76 5.91 3.04
CA GLY A 28 -12.96 6.91 2.33
C GLY A 28 -13.81 8.06 1.78
N SER A 29 -13.18 9.08 1.18
CA SER A 29 -13.93 10.15 0.49
C SER A 29 -14.60 9.59 -0.76
N THR A 30 -15.90 9.84 -0.92
CA THR A 30 -16.62 9.56 -2.17
C THR A 30 -16.38 10.63 -3.24
N GLN A 31 -15.79 11.77 -2.86
CA GLN A 31 -15.37 12.85 -3.75
C GLN A 31 -13.88 12.70 -4.05
N VAL A 32 -13.53 12.25 -5.25
CA VAL A 32 -12.16 11.82 -5.61
C VAL A 32 -11.69 12.47 -6.91
N ASP A 33 -10.39 12.41 -7.19
CA ASP A 33 -9.83 12.95 -8.43
C ASP A 33 -9.93 11.94 -9.58
N HIS A 34 -9.68 10.67 -9.28
CA HIS A 34 -9.72 9.59 -10.26
C HIS A 34 -10.36 8.33 -9.68
N LEU A 35 -11.01 7.56 -10.56
CA LEU A 35 -11.37 6.16 -10.35
C LEU A 35 -10.62 5.33 -11.38
N VAL A 36 -9.68 4.50 -10.92
CA VAL A 36 -8.90 3.59 -11.77
C VAL A 36 -9.52 2.20 -11.68
N LYS A 37 -9.90 1.64 -12.83
CA LYS A 37 -10.53 0.33 -12.96
C LYS A 37 -9.57 -0.62 -13.65
N PHE A 38 -9.15 -1.67 -12.96
CA PHE A 38 -8.21 -2.67 -13.50
C PHE A 38 -8.90 -3.90 -14.09
N GLY A 39 -10.23 -4.02 -13.90
CA GLY A 39 -10.98 -5.19 -14.32
C GLY A 39 -10.38 -6.47 -13.71
N PRO A 40 -10.27 -7.57 -14.49
CA PRO A 40 -9.83 -8.86 -13.97
C PRO A 40 -8.31 -8.99 -13.83
N ALA A 41 -7.53 -7.92 -14.07
CA ALA A 41 -6.07 -8.00 -14.14
C ALA A 41 -5.39 -8.59 -12.90
N PHE A 42 -6.01 -8.44 -11.72
CA PHE A 42 -5.48 -8.93 -10.45
C PHE A 42 -6.05 -10.29 -10.02
N ALA A 43 -7.09 -10.81 -10.69
CA ALA A 43 -7.79 -12.02 -10.24
C ALA A 43 -6.86 -13.24 -10.10
N GLY A 44 -5.83 -13.32 -10.95
CA GLY A 44 -4.82 -14.39 -10.90
C GLY A 44 -3.83 -14.31 -9.73
N LEU A 45 -3.94 -13.32 -8.84
CA LEU A 45 -3.11 -13.23 -7.63
C LEU A 45 -3.74 -13.91 -6.40
N ILE A 46 -5.02 -14.28 -6.50
CA ILE A 46 -5.78 -14.93 -5.43
C ILE A 46 -5.32 -16.39 -5.30
N GLY A 47 -5.15 -16.84 -4.05
CA GLY A 47 -4.67 -18.16 -3.71
C GLY A 47 -3.19 -18.17 -3.37
N LYS A 48 -2.62 -19.38 -3.34
CA LYS A 48 -1.23 -19.64 -2.94
C LYS A 48 -0.30 -19.68 -4.16
N HIS A 49 0.86 -19.04 -4.04
CA HIS A 49 1.87 -18.98 -5.10
C HIS A 49 3.26 -19.43 -4.60
N ASP A 50 3.92 -20.27 -5.40
CA ASP A 50 5.25 -20.84 -5.09
C ASP A 50 6.31 -20.51 -6.16
N GLU A 51 5.99 -19.67 -7.15
CA GLU A 51 6.92 -19.21 -8.19
C GLU A 51 8.15 -18.54 -7.60
N SER A 52 9.26 -18.38 -8.32
CA SER A 52 10.44 -17.68 -7.76
C SER A 52 10.29 -16.16 -7.84
N LEU A 53 10.72 -15.43 -6.80
CA LEU A 53 10.86 -13.98 -6.86
C LEU A 53 11.90 -13.55 -7.91
N PRO A 54 11.76 -12.35 -8.50
CA PRO A 54 12.80 -11.75 -9.31
C PRO A 54 14.13 -11.66 -8.54
N LYS A 55 15.24 -12.07 -9.17
CA LYS A 55 16.57 -12.15 -8.52
C LYS A 55 17.21 -10.80 -8.21
N THR A 56 16.84 -9.74 -8.92
CA THR A 56 17.45 -8.41 -8.80
C THR A 56 16.45 -7.42 -8.23
N GLY A 57 16.88 -6.48 -7.37
CA GLY A 57 16.00 -5.43 -6.85
C GLY A 57 14.86 -5.94 -5.95
N VAL A 58 14.97 -7.15 -5.40
CA VAL A 58 14.06 -7.69 -4.39
C VAL A 58 14.90 -8.21 -3.23
N MET A 59 14.54 -7.81 -2.02
CA MET A 59 15.18 -8.25 -0.79
C MET A 59 14.12 -8.50 0.26
N ILE A 60 14.11 -9.72 0.80
CA ILE A 60 13.16 -10.15 1.83
C ILE A 60 13.97 -10.63 3.03
N LEU A 61 13.94 -9.87 4.12
CA LEU A 61 14.85 -10.10 5.24
C LEU A 61 14.63 -11.46 5.90
N GLU A 62 13.40 -11.94 6.03
CA GLU A 62 13.12 -13.22 6.70
C GLU A 62 13.73 -14.44 5.99
N HIS A 63 14.11 -14.32 4.71
CA HIS A 63 14.84 -15.38 4.00
C HIS A 63 16.32 -15.46 4.37
N HIS A 64 16.84 -14.44 5.04
CA HIS A 64 18.26 -14.26 5.29
C HIS A 64 18.59 -14.09 6.79
N PHE A 65 17.60 -13.70 7.61
CA PHE A 65 17.81 -13.34 9.00
C PHE A 65 16.71 -13.91 9.91
N ASP A 66 17.10 -14.73 10.89
CA ASP A 66 16.17 -15.31 11.88
C ASP A 66 15.43 -14.24 12.69
N ALA A 67 16.07 -13.09 12.96
CA ALA A 67 15.44 -11.98 13.66
C ALA A 67 14.23 -11.41 12.88
N ALA A 68 14.34 -11.32 11.55
CA ALA A 68 13.23 -10.89 10.70
C ALA A 68 12.12 -11.94 10.67
N LYS A 69 12.48 -13.23 10.59
CA LYS A 69 11.51 -14.33 10.69
C LYS A 69 10.71 -14.29 12.00
N LYS A 70 11.39 -14.14 13.14
CA LYS A 70 10.75 -14.02 14.47
C LYS A 70 9.81 -12.83 14.55
N LEU A 71 10.21 -11.68 14.01
CA LEU A 71 9.36 -10.49 13.96
C LEU A 71 8.09 -10.77 13.13
N MET A 72 8.23 -11.43 11.98
CA MET A 72 7.08 -11.82 11.16
C MET A 72 6.17 -12.83 11.84
N ASP A 73 6.72 -13.78 12.60
CA ASP A 73 5.92 -14.72 13.42
C ASP A 73 5.08 -13.96 14.46
N GLN A 74 5.68 -12.99 15.18
CA GLN A 74 4.98 -12.15 16.15
C GLN A 74 3.86 -11.31 15.51
N ILE A 75 4.11 -10.73 14.33
CA ILE A 75 3.09 -9.98 13.58
C ILE A 75 1.94 -10.90 13.17
N ASN A 76 2.24 -12.10 12.68
CA ASN A 76 1.22 -13.07 12.32
C ASN A 76 0.39 -13.46 13.55
N ASP A 77 1.00 -13.72 14.69
CA ASP A 77 0.30 -14.07 15.92
C ASP A 77 -0.66 -12.96 16.38
N LEU A 78 -0.23 -11.68 16.32
CA LEU A 78 -1.13 -10.56 16.61
C LEU A 78 -2.24 -10.45 15.55
N ALA A 79 -1.92 -10.62 14.27
CA ALA A 79 -2.89 -10.57 13.19
C ALA A 79 -3.98 -11.64 13.33
N GLN A 80 -3.61 -12.88 13.68
CA GLN A 80 -4.57 -13.96 13.90
C GLN A 80 -5.51 -13.65 15.07
N GLN A 81 -4.99 -13.03 16.14
CA GLN A 81 -5.83 -12.58 17.25
C GLN A 81 -6.83 -11.50 16.83
N ILE A 82 -6.42 -10.52 16.01
CA ILE A 82 -7.32 -9.50 15.45
C ILE A 82 -8.39 -10.14 14.56
N ILE A 83 -7.99 -11.05 13.69
CA ILE A 83 -8.90 -11.75 12.77
C ILE A 83 -9.96 -12.52 13.56
N ALA A 84 -9.56 -13.19 14.65
CA ALA A 84 -10.47 -13.90 15.54
C ALA A 84 -11.36 -12.97 16.38
N ASN A 85 -10.88 -11.76 16.71
CA ASN A 85 -11.63 -10.79 17.50
C ASN A 85 -11.37 -9.35 17.01
N GLN A 86 -12.29 -8.83 16.20
CA GLN A 86 -12.19 -7.51 15.59
C GLN A 86 -12.21 -6.36 16.61
N THR A 87 -12.72 -6.55 17.83
CA THR A 87 -12.69 -5.48 18.85
C THR A 87 -11.28 -5.07 19.25
N LYS A 88 -10.27 -5.92 18.98
CA LYS A 88 -8.85 -5.60 19.16
C LYS A 88 -8.39 -4.41 18.33
N TYR A 89 -9.09 -4.05 17.24
CA TYR A 89 -8.77 -2.83 16.50
C TYR A 89 -9.06 -1.54 17.30
N ASP A 90 -9.92 -1.60 18.31
CA ASP A 90 -10.26 -0.46 19.18
C ASP A 90 -9.42 -0.44 20.46
N ASP A 91 -8.69 -1.52 20.75
CA ASP A 91 -7.74 -1.60 21.88
C ASP A 91 -6.41 -0.93 21.51
N ILE A 92 -6.21 0.30 22.01
CA ILE A 92 -4.99 1.08 21.75
C ILE A 92 -3.73 0.39 22.27
N GLY A 93 -3.82 -0.35 23.38
CA GLY A 93 -2.68 -1.10 23.92
C GLY A 93 -2.26 -2.21 22.98
N PHE A 94 -3.23 -2.98 22.48
CA PHE A 94 -3.00 -4.00 21.47
C PHE A 94 -2.45 -3.42 20.17
N CYS A 95 -3.04 -2.32 19.68
CA CYS A 95 -2.55 -1.64 18.48
C CYS A 95 -1.14 -1.07 18.67
N ARG A 96 -0.74 -0.70 19.89
CA ARG A 96 0.61 -0.20 20.18
C ARG A 96 1.65 -1.30 19.97
N GLU A 97 1.38 -2.53 20.42
CA GLU A 97 2.26 -3.67 20.17
C GLU A 97 2.48 -3.88 18.67
N TYR A 98 1.39 -3.80 17.89
CA TYR A 98 1.44 -3.91 16.45
C TYR A 98 2.27 -2.79 15.79
N PHE A 99 2.10 -1.55 16.25
CA PHE A 99 2.89 -0.40 15.81
C PHE A 99 4.39 -0.56 16.14
N ASP A 100 4.73 -1.05 17.33
CA ASP A 100 6.12 -1.23 17.75
C ASP A 100 6.81 -2.35 16.96
N LEU A 101 6.10 -3.41 16.60
CA LEU A 101 6.60 -4.42 15.65
C LEU A 101 6.82 -3.83 14.26
N ALA A 102 5.92 -2.98 13.77
CA ALA A 102 6.11 -2.25 12.52
C ALA A 102 7.39 -1.40 12.57
N LYS A 103 7.56 -0.62 13.65
CA LYS A 103 8.74 0.22 13.87
C LYS A 103 10.03 -0.59 13.90
N ALA A 104 10.03 -1.73 14.59
CA ALA A 104 11.16 -2.64 14.62
C ALA A 104 11.46 -3.22 13.23
N GLY A 105 10.44 -3.59 12.46
CA GLY A 105 10.59 -4.11 11.11
C GLY A 105 11.18 -3.08 10.14
N TYR A 106 10.69 -1.83 10.16
CA TYR A 106 11.26 -0.76 9.33
C TYR A 106 12.71 -0.45 9.69
N ARG A 107 13.08 -0.48 10.99
CA ARG A 107 14.48 -0.34 11.42
C ARG A 107 15.40 -1.43 10.87
N MET A 108 14.91 -2.66 10.70
CA MET A 108 15.71 -3.72 10.08
C MET A 108 16.03 -3.43 8.60
N LEU A 109 15.25 -2.57 7.96
CA LEU A 109 15.47 -2.15 6.59
C LEU A 109 16.46 -0.99 6.47
N ASP A 110 16.87 -0.31 7.55
CA ASP A 110 17.65 0.95 7.52
C ASP A 110 18.92 0.89 6.64
N LYS A 111 19.56 -0.28 6.55
CA LYS A 111 20.70 -0.51 5.64
C LYS A 111 20.38 -0.33 4.15
N TYR A 112 19.11 -0.33 3.79
CA TYR A 112 18.58 -0.03 2.47
C TYR A 112 17.95 1.35 2.52
N GLU A 113 18.81 2.38 2.57
CA GLU A 113 18.37 3.76 2.71
C GLU A 113 17.24 4.10 1.72
N PRO A 114 16.16 4.75 2.19
CA PRO A 114 15.08 5.14 1.32
C PRO A 114 15.60 6.13 0.27
N VAL A 115 15.48 5.76 -1.00
CA VAL A 115 15.90 6.63 -2.11
C VAL A 115 14.69 7.30 -2.74
N GLY A 116 14.74 8.64 -2.81
CA GLY A 116 13.77 9.44 -3.57
C GLY A 116 12.79 10.23 -2.71
N ILE A 117 11.81 10.84 -3.37
CA ILE A 117 10.76 11.63 -2.71
C ILE A 117 9.72 10.68 -2.06
N PRO A 118 9.37 10.87 -0.78
CA PRO A 118 8.35 10.08 -0.12
C PRO A 118 6.98 10.26 -0.76
N THR A 119 6.29 9.16 -1.00
CA THR A 119 4.88 9.13 -1.32
C THR A 119 4.18 8.32 -0.25
N SER A 120 3.34 9.00 0.52
CA SER A 120 2.48 8.35 1.49
C SER A 120 1.15 8.06 0.83
N LEU A 121 0.76 6.79 0.87
CA LEU A 121 -0.62 6.39 0.60
C LEU A 121 -1.52 6.87 1.76
N GLU A 122 -2.79 6.45 1.80
CA GLU A 122 -3.78 6.92 2.79
C GLU A 122 -3.37 6.65 4.27
N ARG A 123 -4.22 6.87 5.27
CA ARG A 123 -3.93 6.80 6.72
C ARG A 123 -2.73 5.93 7.15
N ALA A 124 -2.72 4.64 6.83
CA ALA A 124 -1.62 3.72 7.18
C ALA A 124 -0.27 4.14 6.57
N GLY A 125 -0.30 4.63 5.33
CA GLY A 125 0.80 5.21 4.58
C GLY A 125 1.49 6.35 5.31
N LEU A 126 0.74 7.21 6.03
CA LEU A 126 1.34 8.33 6.75
C LEU A 126 2.21 7.83 7.89
N VAL A 127 1.68 6.88 8.66
CA VAL A 127 2.40 6.24 9.76
C VAL A 127 3.63 5.50 9.24
N THR A 128 3.43 4.63 8.24
CA THR A 128 4.48 3.76 7.69
C THR A 128 5.57 4.55 6.96
N THR A 129 5.25 5.67 6.32
CA THR A 129 6.26 6.55 5.71
C THR A 129 7.20 7.12 6.76
N ARG A 130 6.68 7.59 7.90
CA ARG A 130 7.53 8.12 9.00
C ARG A 130 8.36 7.03 9.64
N LEU A 131 7.78 5.85 9.88
CA LEU A 131 8.52 4.68 10.36
C LEU A 131 9.64 4.27 9.39
N ALA A 132 9.35 4.24 8.07
CA ALA A 132 10.33 3.90 7.05
C ALA A 132 11.45 4.94 6.92
N LEU A 133 11.17 6.21 7.22
CA LEU A 133 12.17 7.28 7.21
C LEU A 133 12.90 7.42 8.56
N GLY A 134 12.56 6.62 9.57
CA GLY A 134 13.13 6.74 10.92
C GLY A 134 12.75 8.04 11.64
N LEU A 135 11.62 8.63 11.27
CA LEU A 135 11.15 9.92 11.80
C LEU A 135 10.17 9.74 12.96
N ASP A 136 10.05 10.79 13.78
CA ASP A 136 9.01 10.86 14.81
C ASP A 136 7.61 10.97 14.19
N GLN A 137 6.60 10.52 14.95
CA GLN A 137 5.22 10.38 14.48
C GLN A 137 4.63 11.67 13.91
N ASP A 138 4.92 12.83 14.53
CA ASP A 138 4.28 14.09 14.19
C ASP A 138 5.10 14.95 13.21
N VAL A 139 6.22 14.43 12.70
CA VAL A 139 7.04 15.13 11.71
C VAL A 139 6.24 15.36 10.42
N ILE A 140 6.25 16.61 9.97
CA ILE A 140 5.80 17.01 8.63
C ILE A 140 6.97 16.75 7.67
N VAL A 141 6.70 16.00 6.60
CA VAL A 141 7.70 15.66 5.59
C VAL A 141 7.47 16.58 4.39
N ASP A 142 8.32 17.59 4.22
CA ASP A 142 8.08 18.68 3.26
C ASP A 142 7.89 18.18 1.82
N ASN A 143 8.72 17.22 1.40
CA ASN A 143 8.65 16.62 0.07
C ASN A 143 7.63 15.49 -0.06
N GLU A 144 6.89 15.12 0.99
CA GLU A 144 5.90 14.04 0.92
C GLU A 144 4.74 14.41 -0.03
N VAL A 145 4.49 13.53 -1.00
CA VAL A 145 3.28 13.54 -1.81
C VAL A 145 2.25 12.65 -1.14
N ALA A 146 1.33 13.26 -0.40
CA ALA A 146 0.24 12.54 0.25
C ALA A 146 -0.90 12.27 -0.75
N VAL A 147 -1.25 11.00 -0.90
CA VAL A 147 -2.36 10.54 -1.76
C VAL A 147 -3.27 9.61 -0.98
N VAL A 148 -4.57 9.82 -1.10
CA VAL A 148 -5.56 8.90 -0.54
C VAL A 148 -5.98 7.94 -1.65
N THR A 149 -5.58 6.68 -1.51
CA THR A 149 -6.02 5.59 -2.39
C THR A 149 -6.93 4.63 -1.65
N LYS A 150 -8.12 4.32 -2.16
CA LYS A 150 -9.00 3.32 -1.55
C LYS A 150 -9.47 2.30 -2.57
N ARG A 151 -9.16 1.03 -2.33
CA ARG A 151 -9.72 -0.08 -3.10
C ARG A 151 -11.23 -0.13 -2.91
N THR A 152 -11.96 -0.34 -4.00
CA THR A 152 -13.42 -0.40 -4.01
C THR A 152 -13.93 -1.45 -5.00
N HIS A 153 -15.17 -1.88 -4.80
CA HIS A 153 -15.93 -2.75 -5.69
C HIS A 153 -17.06 -1.94 -6.33
N LEU A 154 -17.26 -2.12 -7.63
CA LEU A 154 -18.23 -1.36 -8.40
C LEU A 154 -19.48 -2.19 -8.70
N ILE A 155 -20.63 -1.52 -8.83
CA ILE A 155 -21.89 -2.15 -9.24
C ILE A 155 -21.71 -2.80 -10.62
N GLY A 156 -22.18 -4.03 -10.77
CA GLY A 156 -22.13 -4.77 -12.03
C GLY A 156 -20.78 -5.41 -12.35
N GLU A 157 -19.79 -5.35 -11.46
CA GLU A 157 -18.48 -6.00 -11.62
C GLU A 157 -18.31 -7.20 -10.66
N PRO A 158 -17.61 -8.26 -11.07
CA PRO A 158 -17.17 -9.31 -10.16
C PRO A 158 -16.33 -8.75 -9.00
N GLU A 159 -16.46 -9.31 -7.80
CA GLU A 159 -15.69 -8.86 -6.63
C GLU A 159 -14.18 -9.12 -6.76
N THR A 160 -13.81 -10.07 -7.62
CA THR A 160 -12.41 -10.32 -7.99
C THR A 160 -11.83 -9.19 -8.85
N ASN A 161 -12.64 -8.31 -9.44
CA ASN A 161 -12.14 -7.12 -10.11
C ASN A 161 -11.75 -6.05 -9.10
N LEU A 162 -10.59 -5.42 -9.33
CA LEU A 162 -10.12 -4.32 -8.51
C LEU A 162 -10.34 -2.97 -9.19
N SER A 163 -10.96 -2.07 -8.43
CA SER A 163 -10.97 -0.64 -8.70
C SER A 163 -10.38 0.10 -7.52
N VAL A 164 -9.76 1.25 -7.79
CA VAL A 164 -9.14 2.10 -6.77
C VAL A 164 -9.54 3.54 -7.01
N THR A 165 -10.05 4.19 -5.98
CA THR A 165 -10.21 5.65 -5.99
C THR A 165 -8.88 6.30 -5.64
N VAL A 166 -8.59 7.44 -6.27
CA VAL A 166 -7.39 8.23 -6.02
C VAL A 166 -7.81 9.66 -5.75
N GLN A 167 -7.41 10.19 -4.60
CA GLN A 167 -7.60 11.57 -4.21
C GLN A 167 -6.26 12.20 -3.82
N TRP A 168 -5.91 13.29 -4.49
CA TRP A 168 -4.72 14.07 -4.19
C TRP A 168 -4.99 14.96 -2.98
N ARG A 169 -4.09 14.95 -1.98
CA ARG A 169 -4.12 15.95 -0.91
C ARG A 169 -3.59 17.29 -1.38
N ASP A 170 -2.51 17.24 -2.15
CA ASP A 170 -1.94 18.38 -2.84
C ASP A 170 -1.51 17.96 -4.24
N ARG A 171 -2.28 18.41 -5.24
CA ARG A 171 -2.01 18.09 -6.65
C ARG A 171 -0.72 18.75 -7.14
N GLU A 172 -0.34 19.90 -6.61
CA GLU A 172 0.86 20.63 -7.05
C GLU A 172 2.13 19.89 -6.66
N LYS A 173 2.11 19.13 -5.56
CA LYS A 173 3.25 18.29 -5.17
C LYS A 173 3.56 17.17 -6.17
N LEU A 174 2.63 16.79 -7.06
CA LEU A 174 2.90 15.78 -8.10
C LEU A 174 4.00 16.19 -9.08
N LYS A 175 4.25 17.49 -9.29
CA LYS A 175 5.38 17.90 -10.13
C LYS A 175 6.74 17.46 -9.58
N THR A 176 6.82 17.21 -8.27
CA THR A 176 8.05 16.80 -7.61
C THR A 176 8.42 15.35 -7.92
N ILE A 177 7.46 14.48 -8.30
CA ILE A 177 7.76 13.08 -8.60
C ILE A 177 8.22 12.85 -10.04
N ASP A 178 8.03 13.83 -10.93
CA ASP A 178 8.28 13.64 -12.36
C ASP A 178 9.77 13.45 -12.68
N GLY A 179 10.08 12.35 -13.35
CA GLY A 179 11.46 11.91 -13.59
C GLY A 179 12.27 11.59 -12.33
N GLN A 180 11.63 11.56 -11.14
CA GLN A 180 12.31 11.30 -9.87
C GLN A 180 12.15 9.85 -9.40
N LYS A 181 13.10 9.42 -8.57
CA LYS A 181 12.94 8.22 -7.75
C LYS A 181 11.94 8.59 -6.66
N ILE A 182 11.00 7.70 -6.37
CA ILE A 182 10.07 7.87 -5.26
C ILE A 182 10.16 6.70 -4.29
N LEU A 183 9.78 6.95 -3.04
CA LEU A 183 9.59 5.93 -2.02
C LEU A 183 8.09 5.69 -1.84
N LEU A 184 7.64 4.45 -2.01
CA LEU A 184 6.32 3.99 -1.57
C LEU A 184 6.50 3.08 -0.36
N SER A 185 6.20 3.63 0.82
CA SER A 185 6.19 2.85 2.06
C SER A 185 4.75 2.56 2.46
N ASP A 186 4.48 1.29 2.74
CA ASP A 186 3.21 0.83 3.29
C ASP A 186 3.45 -0.46 4.07
N PHE A 187 2.63 -0.75 5.07
CA PHE A 187 2.80 -1.96 5.88
C PHE A 187 2.80 -3.20 4.99
N VAL A 188 1.92 -3.23 3.98
CA VAL A 188 1.88 -4.27 2.95
C VAL A 188 2.08 -3.68 1.57
N ASN A 189 3.27 -3.86 1.01
CA ASN A 189 3.58 -3.32 -0.32
C ASN A 189 4.45 -4.28 -1.15
N PRO A 190 3.87 -4.96 -2.16
CA PRO A 190 2.44 -5.06 -2.50
C PRO A 190 1.71 -6.21 -1.79
N ALA A 191 0.43 -6.02 -1.45
CA ALA A 191 -0.54 -7.12 -1.35
C ALA A 191 -0.92 -7.57 -2.77
N SER A 192 -1.94 -6.95 -3.36
CA SER A 192 -2.15 -6.97 -4.82
C SER A 192 -1.30 -5.92 -5.54
N GLY A 193 -0.99 -4.80 -4.87
CA GLY A 193 -0.29 -3.64 -5.44
C GLY A 193 -1.19 -2.65 -6.20
N ALA A 194 -2.51 -2.87 -6.20
CA ALA A 194 -3.45 -2.04 -6.94
C ALA A 194 -3.41 -0.56 -6.52
N SER A 195 -3.27 -0.25 -5.23
CA SER A 195 -3.21 1.14 -4.72
C SER A 195 -2.01 1.91 -5.27
N GLY A 196 -0.81 1.33 -5.19
CA GLY A 196 0.41 1.94 -5.73
C GLY A 196 0.36 2.09 -7.25
N LEU A 197 -0.17 1.09 -7.97
CA LEU A 197 -0.35 1.18 -9.42
C LEU A 197 -1.40 2.23 -9.82
N ALA A 198 -2.48 2.36 -9.05
CA ALA A 198 -3.51 3.39 -9.31
C ALA A 198 -2.95 4.79 -9.12
N PHE A 199 -2.13 4.99 -8.09
CA PHE A 199 -1.36 6.22 -7.91
C PHE A 199 -0.50 6.54 -9.14
N VAL A 200 0.34 5.60 -9.58
CA VAL A 200 1.26 5.81 -10.73
C VAL A 200 0.48 6.09 -12.01
N VAL A 201 -0.59 5.34 -12.29
CA VAL A 201 -1.43 5.52 -13.47
C VAL A 201 -2.14 6.87 -13.44
N ALA A 202 -2.70 7.26 -12.29
CA ALA A 202 -3.38 8.54 -12.14
C ALA A 202 -2.42 9.72 -12.25
N ALA A 203 -1.21 9.62 -11.70
CA ALA A 203 -0.17 10.64 -11.87
C ALA A 203 0.25 10.77 -13.35
N LYS A 204 0.39 9.65 -14.05
CA LYS A 204 0.72 9.62 -15.49
C LYS A 204 -0.37 10.28 -16.35
N GLU A 205 -1.64 10.11 -16.00
CA GLU A 205 -2.76 10.79 -16.66
C GLU A 205 -2.65 12.32 -16.54
N LEU A 206 -2.01 12.80 -15.47
CA LEU A 206 -1.73 14.22 -15.25
C LEU A 206 -0.39 14.68 -15.85
N GLY A 207 0.30 13.82 -16.59
CA GLY A 207 1.58 14.12 -17.23
C GLY A 207 2.81 13.92 -16.35
N PHE A 208 2.68 13.37 -15.14
CA PHE A 208 3.79 13.13 -14.23
C PHE A 208 4.15 11.64 -14.19
N LYS A 209 5.43 11.31 -14.37
CA LYS A 209 5.89 9.91 -14.35
C LYS A 209 7.18 9.76 -13.54
N PRO A 210 7.18 9.01 -12.42
CA PRO A 210 8.43 8.72 -11.72
C PRO A 210 9.36 7.89 -12.60
N LYS A 211 10.68 8.07 -12.47
CA LYS A 211 11.64 7.21 -13.17
C LYS A 211 11.75 5.83 -12.53
N ALA A 212 11.56 5.76 -11.21
CA ALA A 212 11.66 4.53 -10.46
C ALA A 212 10.89 4.62 -9.13
N VAL A 213 10.41 3.46 -8.66
CA VAL A 213 9.66 3.31 -7.41
C VAL A 213 10.39 2.36 -6.48
N ASN A 214 10.80 2.86 -5.32
CA ASN A 214 11.38 2.05 -4.26
C ASN A 214 10.29 1.69 -3.26
N HIS A 215 9.96 0.40 -3.17
CA HIS A 215 8.96 -0.11 -2.25
C HIS A 215 9.64 -0.54 -0.94
N ARG A 216 9.12 -0.08 0.20
CA ARG A 216 9.50 -0.56 1.53
C ARG A 216 8.27 -1.01 2.29
N SER A 217 8.35 -2.16 2.95
CA SER A 217 7.20 -2.73 3.65
C SER A 217 7.59 -3.69 4.77
N ILE A 218 6.62 -3.96 5.64
CA ILE A 218 6.76 -5.03 6.63
C ILE A 218 6.49 -6.38 5.98
N SER A 219 5.45 -6.45 5.15
CA SER A 219 5.11 -7.64 4.40
C SER A 219 4.84 -7.30 2.94
N LEU A 220 4.95 -8.30 2.09
CA LEU A 220 4.50 -8.26 0.71
C LEU A 220 4.04 -9.63 0.27
N THR A 221 3.42 -9.72 -0.90
CA THR A 221 3.18 -11.00 -1.55
C THR A 221 4.09 -11.21 -2.75
N ARG A 222 4.52 -12.45 -2.92
CA ARG A 222 5.39 -12.82 -4.03
C ARG A 222 4.75 -12.53 -5.39
N GLN A 223 3.51 -12.96 -5.57
CA GLN A 223 2.73 -12.74 -6.78
C GLN A 223 2.49 -11.25 -7.02
N GLY A 224 2.24 -10.47 -5.96
CA GLY A 224 2.12 -9.02 -6.05
C GLY A 224 3.41 -8.37 -6.56
N VAL A 225 4.58 -8.78 -6.06
CA VAL A 225 5.89 -8.26 -6.52
C VAL A 225 6.09 -8.52 -8.01
N SER A 226 5.91 -9.76 -8.45
CA SER A 226 6.06 -10.14 -9.86
C SER A 226 5.12 -9.34 -10.76
N PHE A 227 3.85 -9.20 -10.35
CA PHE A 227 2.85 -8.46 -11.10
C PHE A 227 3.15 -6.96 -11.18
N VAL A 228 3.37 -6.31 -10.04
CA VAL A 228 3.62 -4.86 -9.96
C VAL A 228 4.88 -4.49 -10.71
N ARG A 229 5.96 -5.28 -10.57
CA ARG A 229 7.20 -5.04 -11.31
C ARG A 229 6.97 -5.06 -12.82
N LYS A 230 6.26 -6.08 -13.32
CA LYS A 230 5.93 -6.17 -14.74
C LYS A 230 5.10 -4.96 -15.19
N ALA A 231 4.08 -4.58 -14.43
CA ALA A 231 3.22 -3.45 -14.75
C ALA A 231 3.98 -2.11 -14.78
N LEU A 232 4.88 -1.86 -13.82
CA LEU A 232 5.71 -0.66 -13.80
C LEU A 232 6.73 -0.64 -14.95
N LEU A 233 7.35 -1.79 -15.26
CA LEU A 233 8.28 -1.91 -16.37
C LEU A 233 7.62 -1.63 -17.72
N GLU A 234 6.39 -2.09 -17.93
CA GLU A 234 5.59 -1.77 -19.13
C GLU A 234 5.30 -0.25 -19.27
N MET A 235 5.40 0.51 -18.17
CA MET A 235 5.30 1.98 -18.18
C MET A 235 6.67 2.68 -18.29
N GLY A 236 7.75 1.91 -18.39
CA GLY A 236 9.13 2.41 -18.38
C GLY A 236 9.55 2.96 -17.02
N ILE A 237 9.10 2.34 -15.94
CA ILE A 237 9.38 2.72 -14.55
C ILE A 237 10.08 1.54 -13.87
N GLU A 238 11.28 1.79 -13.33
CA GLU A 238 12.01 0.76 -12.59
C GLU A 238 11.40 0.56 -11.20
N SER A 239 11.59 -0.61 -10.59
CA SER A 239 11.17 -0.83 -9.21
C SER A 239 12.12 -1.70 -8.40
N THR A 240 12.20 -1.38 -7.11
CA THR A 240 12.87 -2.19 -6.10
C THR A 240 11.90 -2.51 -4.97
N PHE A 241 12.09 -3.64 -4.30
CA PHE A 241 11.24 -4.11 -3.21
C PHE A 241 12.11 -4.55 -2.04
N TYR A 242 12.00 -3.87 -0.91
CA TYR A 242 12.64 -4.23 0.34
C TYR A 242 11.56 -4.51 1.38
N SER A 243 11.52 -5.73 1.89
CA SER A 243 10.50 -6.12 2.87
C SER A 243 11.08 -6.95 3.99
N VAL A 244 10.41 -6.93 5.14
CA VAL A 244 10.78 -7.78 6.27
C VAL A 244 10.35 -9.21 6.00
N GLY A 245 9.11 -9.41 5.55
CA GLY A 245 8.51 -10.72 5.30
C GLY A 245 7.82 -10.88 3.94
N GLU A 246 7.45 -12.11 3.65
CA GLU A 246 6.74 -12.55 2.45
C GLU A 246 5.55 -13.42 2.83
N CYS A 247 4.35 -13.02 2.41
CA CYS A 247 3.19 -13.89 2.38
C CYS A 247 3.03 -14.52 1.00
N ARG A 248 2.68 -15.80 0.95
CA ARG A 248 2.49 -16.55 -0.30
C ARG A 248 1.04 -16.70 -0.71
N GLU A 249 0.11 -16.19 0.10
CA GLU A 249 -1.30 -16.50 -0.05
C GLU A 249 -2.19 -15.27 0.13
N LEU A 250 -3.09 -15.07 -0.82
CA LEU A 250 -4.13 -14.06 -0.77
C LEU A 250 -5.50 -14.72 -0.78
N ASN A 251 -6.42 -14.26 0.07
CA ASN A 251 -7.83 -14.63 -0.05
C ASN A 251 -8.51 -13.90 -1.22
N SER A 252 -9.78 -14.20 -1.47
CA SER A 252 -10.59 -13.56 -2.53
C SER A 252 -10.73 -12.04 -2.35
N MET A 253 -10.54 -11.54 -1.14
CA MET A 253 -10.54 -10.12 -0.79
C MET A 253 -9.13 -9.51 -0.80
N TYR A 254 -8.15 -10.21 -1.37
CA TYR A 254 -6.74 -9.84 -1.44
C TYR A 254 -6.10 -9.45 -0.10
N TYR A 255 -6.58 -10.03 1.00
CA TYR A 255 -5.88 -9.98 2.28
C TYR A 255 -4.89 -11.14 2.37
N LEU A 256 -3.75 -10.86 3.01
CA LEU A 256 -2.73 -11.85 3.33
C LEU A 256 -3.31 -12.81 4.37
N ILE A 257 -3.20 -14.10 4.09
CA ILE A 257 -3.68 -15.18 4.96
C ILE A 257 -2.59 -16.23 5.19
N GLY A 258 -2.92 -17.27 5.96
CA GLY A 258 -1.99 -18.34 6.32
C GLY A 258 -0.97 -17.90 7.38
N ASP A 259 0.26 -18.42 7.30
CA ASP A 259 1.32 -18.26 8.32
C ASP A 259 1.99 -16.87 8.31
N ARG A 260 1.56 -15.99 7.42
CA ARG A 260 2.09 -14.64 7.22
C ARG A 260 0.98 -13.62 7.04
N ALA A 261 -0.13 -13.82 7.75
CA ALA A 261 -1.21 -12.85 7.84
C ALA A 261 -0.74 -11.59 8.57
N VAL A 262 -1.37 -10.47 8.26
CA VAL A 262 -1.10 -9.17 8.90
C VAL A 262 -2.37 -8.42 9.30
N ALA A 263 -3.56 -9.01 9.09
CA ALA A 263 -4.85 -8.32 9.27
C ALA A 263 -4.94 -7.01 8.46
N ASP A 264 -5.86 -6.10 8.80
CA ASP A 264 -5.94 -4.76 8.21
C ASP A 264 -5.01 -3.82 8.98
N ALA A 265 -3.78 -3.68 8.49
CA ALA A 265 -2.79 -2.80 9.10
C ALA A 265 -3.22 -1.34 9.14
N GLY A 266 -4.03 -0.86 8.19
CA GLY A 266 -4.52 0.53 8.22
C GLY A 266 -5.49 0.78 9.35
N HIS A 267 -6.34 -0.20 9.66
CA HIS A 267 -7.23 -0.16 10.81
C HIS A 267 -6.43 -0.23 12.13
N ALA A 268 -5.44 -1.12 12.22
CA ALA A 268 -4.59 -1.24 13.42
C ALA A 268 -3.75 0.02 13.70
N LEU A 269 -3.25 0.69 12.65
CA LEU A 269 -2.34 1.84 12.79
C LEU A 269 -3.06 3.20 12.89
N ARG A 270 -4.38 3.25 12.71
CA ARG A 270 -5.15 4.53 12.69
C ARG A 270 -5.00 5.38 13.96
N HIS A 271 -4.71 4.75 15.10
CA HIS A 271 -4.55 5.45 16.38
C HIS A 271 -3.27 6.29 16.43
N PHE A 272 -2.27 5.95 15.62
CA PHE A 272 -0.93 6.56 15.57
C PHE A 272 -0.73 7.50 14.39
N LEU A 273 -1.85 7.98 13.81
CA LEU A 273 -1.80 9.04 12.81
C LEU A 273 -1.16 10.30 13.40
N PRO A 274 -0.36 11.05 12.61
CA PRO A 274 0.20 12.33 13.04
C PRO A 274 -0.88 13.28 13.52
N GLU A 275 -0.60 14.08 14.55
CA GLU A 275 -1.58 15.02 15.12
C GLU A 275 -2.15 16.00 14.09
N TRP A 276 -1.30 16.56 13.23
CA TRP A 276 -1.70 17.49 12.17
C TRP A 276 -2.60 16.87 11.10
N TYR A 277 -2.72 15.54 11.03
CA TYR A 277 -3.65 14.86 10.13
C TYR A 277 -5.06 14.70 10.74
N LYS A 278 -5.17 14.75 12.06
CA LYS A 278 -6.44 14.60 12.80
C LYS A 278 -7.23 15.91 12.88
N ILE A 279 -6.60 17.03 12.53
CA ILE A 279 -7.15 18.39 12.47
C ILE A 279 -7.75 18.63 11.07
#